data_AF-A0A2V6H541-F1
#
_entry.id   AF-A0A2V6H541-F1
#
_cell.length_a   1.000
_cell.length_b   1.000
_cell.length_c   1.000
_cell.angle_alpha   90.00
_cell.angle_beta   90.00
_cell.angle_gamma   90.00
#
_symmetry.space_group_name_H-M   'P 1'
#
loop_
_entity.id
_entity.type
_entity.pdbx_description
1 polymer ?
#
loop_
_entity_poly.entity_id
_entity_poly.type
_entity_poly.pdbx_seq_one_letter_code
_entity_poly.pdbx_strand_id
1 'polypeptide(L)'
;MKSGAQRDGTGHSCCDDHLPDHATGVDATQARQSVKKYFCPMCDGVESDTPDSCPKCGMALERNPVFREPHKIIYICPMHPQIEQDLPGNCPICGMTLAPRSCGVGVGDEEERREVDSLLRKFWIALVLTIPVLLIAMGHAIPGLHVDAIVPRQIGKWVEFGLTTPVVLWAGGFFFTRAWQSIVNRSLNMFTLIAVGVGAAYVFSAAAVLAPGIFPESFRRHGEVDLYFEAAAVITTLVLLGQLIEAKARSRTGQAIKALLGLAAKTAHRVRNGQQEEIPVDAIQKGDLLRVRPGEKVPFDGTIVEGQSNVDESMITGEPMPVSKGAGDKVVGATVNQTGSFLMRAERIGSETL
;
A
#
# COMPACT_ATOMS: atom_id res chain seq x y z
N MET A 1 1.49 1.29 -71.09
CA MET A 1 1.08 2.70 -70.91
C MET A 1 2.21 3.38 -70.13
N LYS A 2 2.81 4.50 -70.56
CA LYS A 2 2.41 5.91 -70.29
C LYS A 2 1.99 6.12 -68.83
N SER A 3 2.59 6.98 -67.99
CA SER A 3 3.60 8.07 -68.12
C SER A 3 4.62 7.95 -66.94
N GLY A 4 5.84 8.51 -66.84
CA GLY A 4 6.41 9.81 -67.28
C GLY A 4 6.00 10.94 -66.31
N ALA A 5 6.83 11.87 -65.80
CA ALA A 5 8.23 12.28 -66.06
C ALA A 5 8.67 13.30 -64.93
N GLN A 6 9.91 13.79 -64.68
CA GLN A 6 11.30 13.56 -65.13
C GLN A 6 12.32 14.41 -64.30
N ARG A 7 13.60 13.97 -64.16
CA ARG A 7 14.87 14.76 -64.07
C ARG A 7 15.19 15.60 -62.80
N ASP A 8 16.40 15.49 -62.21
CA ASP A 8 17.71 16.19 -62.44
C ASP A 8 17.80 17.56 -61.69
N GLY A 9 18.93 18.06 -61.14
CA GLY A 9 20.28 17.50 -60.94
C GLY A 9 21.36 18.60 -60.74
N THR A 10 22.45 18.32 -59.98
CA THR A 10 23.71 19.15 -59.81
C THR A 10 23.59 20.54 -59.10
N GLY A 11 24.62 21.10 -58.43
CA GLY A 11 25.90 20.54 -57.95
C GLY A 11 26.95 21.57 -57.41
N HIS A 12 27.83 21.10 -56.50
CA HIS A 12 29.24 21.53 -56.23
C HIS A 12 29.67 22.90 -55.63
N SER A 13 30.94 22.91 -55.15
CA SER A 13 31.77 23.95 -54.50
C SER A 13 31.41 24.28 -53.04
N CYS A 14 32.28 24.25 -52.01
CA CYS A 14 33.73 24.47 -51.79
C CYS A 14 34.10 25.91 -51.34
N CYS A 15 35.14 26.00 -50.50
CA CYS A 15 35.42 27.08 -49.53
C CYS A 15 35.96 28.40 -50.11
N ASP A 16 35.86 29.50 -49.33
CA ASP A 16 37.02 30.15 -48.68
C ASP A 16 36.58 31.29 -47.71
N ASP A 17 37.55 31.93 -47.04
CA ASP A 17 37.39 32.75 -45.82
C ASP A 17 36.64 34.09 -45.94
N HIS A 18 36.01 34.52 -44.82
CA HIS A 18 36.16 35.87 -44.29
C HIS A 18 35.70 35.99 -42.81
N LEU A 19 36.52 36.62 -41.97
CA LEU A 19 36.19 37.21 -40.66
C LEU A 19 36.52 38.73 -40.70
N PRO A 20 36.08 39.55 -39.73
CA PRO A 20 35.13 39.29 -38.64
C PRO A 20 33.93 40.26 -38.66
N ASP A 21 32.94 40.06 -37.77
CA ASP A 21 32.33 41.20 -37.06
C ASP A 21 31.68 40.80 -35.72
N HIS A 22 31.56 41.75 -34.79
CA HIS A 22 31.07 41.49 -33.42
C HIS A 22 29.59 41.85 -33.23
N ALA A 23 28.74 40.87 -32.92
CA ALA A 23 27.39 41.11 -32.39
C ALA A 23 27.03 40.12 -31.27
N THR A 24 26.85 40.64 -30.07
CA THR A 24 26.58 39.90 -28.82
C THR A 24 25.27 39.11 -28.84
N GLY A 25 25.32 37.83 -28.45
CA GLY A 25 24.15 37.01 -28.12
C GLY A 25 24.51 35.97 -27.05
N VAL A 26 24.17 36.25 -25.78
CA VAL A 26 24.54 35.39 -24.64
C VAL A 26 23.38 34.44 -24.33
N ASP A 27 23.24 33.39 -25.13
CA ASP A 27 22.24 32.34 -24.87
C ASP A 27 22.74 31.41 -23.75
N ALA A 28 22.12 31.53 -22.58
CA ALA A 28 22.44 30.70 -21.42
C ALA A 28 21.81 29.31 -21.57
N THR A 29 22.54 28.38 -22.19
CA THR A 29 22.11 27.00 -22.41
C THR A 29 21.85 26.26 -21.09
N GLN A 30 20.56 26.18 -20.73
CA GLN A 30 19.90 25.21 -19.87
C GLN A 30 20.83 24.32 -19.02
N ALA A 31 20.96 24.68 -17.73
CA ALA A 31 21.62 23.82 -16.75
C ALA A 31 20.92 22.45 -16.67
N ARG A 32 21.57 21.41 -17.20
CA ARG A 32 21.10 20.03 -17.12
C ARG A 32 21.05 19.60 -15.66
N GLN A 33 19.89 19.13 -15.21
CA GLN A 33 19.75 18.50 -13.90
C GLN A 33 20.45 17.13 -13.95
N SER A 34 21.59 17.01 -13.28
CA SER A 34 22.38 15.78 -13.23
C SER A 34 21.62 14.68 -12.48
N VAL A 35 21.52 13.51 -13.11
CA VAL A 35 20.70 12.38 -12.66
C VAL A 35 21.52 11.38 -11.82
N LYS A 36 22.86 11.47 -11.91
CA LYS A 36 23.79 10.54 -11.24
C LYS A 36 24.23 10.99 -9.85
N LYS A 37 24.71 10.02 -9.06
CA LYS A 37 25.08 10.18 -7.65
C LYS A 37 26.32 11.05 -7.41
N TYR A 38 27.21 11.11 -8.38
CA TYR A 38 28.44 11.91 -8.38
C TYR A 38 28.60 12.64 -9.72
N PHE A 39 29.24 13.81 -9.69
CA PHE A 39 29.51 14.65 -10.86
C PHE A 39 30.89 15.32 -10.76
N CYS A 40 31.42 15.81 -11.87
CA CYS A 40 32.64 16.62 -11.86
C CYS A 40 32.30 18.11 -11.98
N PRO A 41 32.58 18.97 -10.98
CA PRO A 41 32.33 20.42 -11.09
C PRO A 41 33.22 21.10 -12.15
N MET A 42 34.34 20.48 -12.52
CA MET A 42 35.32 21.01 -13.48
C MET A 42 35.15 20.47 -14.91
N CYS A 43 34.21 19.54 -15.16
CA CYS A 43 34.09 18.84 -16.44
C CYS A 43 32.63 18.55 -16.80
N ASP A 44 32.05 19.38 -17.67
CA ASP A 44 30.69 19.20 -18.15
C ASP A 44 30.47 17.82 -18.79
N GLY A 45 29.27 17.27 -18.57
CA GLY A 45 28.86 15.94 -18.98
C GLY A 45 29.59 14.78 -18.31
N VAL A 46 30.31 14.98 -17.19
CA VAL A 46 30.90 13.88 -16.40
C VAL A 46 30.08 13.62 -15.14
N GLU A 47 29.41 12.47 -15.15
CA GLU A 47 28.46 11.99 -14.15
C GLU A 47 28.69 10.49 -13.89
N SER A 48 28.60 10.04 -12.63
CA SER A 48 28.80 8.63 -12.23
C SER A 48 27.91 8.21 -11.06
N ASP A 49 27.58 6.91 -10.98
CA ASP A 49 26.92 6.32 -9.80
C ASP A 49 27.92 5.97 -8.67
N THR A 50 29.21 5.92 -8.97
CA THR A 50 30.30 5.54 -8.05
C THR A 50 31.23 6.70 -7.72
N PRO A 51 31.82 6.73 -6.50
CA PRO A 51 32.88 7.67 -6.14
C PRO A 51 34.20 7.22 -6.78
N ASP A 52 34.44 7.66 -8.01
CA ASP A 52 35.64 7.38 -8.79
C ASP A 52 36.33 8.69 -9.23
N SER A 53 37.47 8.60 -9.91
CA SER A 53 38.17 9.73 -10.51
C SER A 53 37.56 10.11 -11.87
N CYS A 54 37.45 11.41 -12.12
CA CYS A 54 36.96 11.95 -13.39
C CYS A 54 37.88 11.54 -14.56
N PRO A 55 37.38 10.82 -15.59
CA PRO A 55 38.21 10.36 -16.71
C PRO A 55 38.71 11.49 -17.62
N LYS A 56 38.22 12.74 -17.46
CA LYS A 56 38.70 13.91 -18.20
C LYS A 56 39.80 14.70 -17.50
N CYS A 57 39.79 14.78 -16.16
CA CYS A 57 40.69 15.67 -15.40
C CYS A 57 41.40 15.03 -14.19
N GLY A 58 41.14 13.75 -13.89
CA GLY A 58 41.78 13.02 -12.79
C GLY A 58 41.34 13.40 -11.37
N MET A 59 40.53 14.45 -11.19
CA MET A 59 39.96 14.84 -9.90
C MET A 59 38.89 13.84 -9.44
N ALA A 60 38.81 13.56 -8.14
CA ALA A 60 37.72 12.76 -7.57
C ALA A 60 36.35 13.40 -7.85
N LEU A 61 35.34 12.58 -8.18
CA LEU A 61 33.98 13.07 -8.44
C LEU A 61 33.28 13.46 -7.13
N GLU A 62 32.67 14.64 -7.11
CA GLU A 62 31.94 15.16 -5.96
C GLU A 62 30.53 14.56 -5.90
N ARG A 63 30.00 14.35 -4.69
CA ARG A 63 28.63 13.84 -4.52
C ARG A 63 27.63 14.90 -4.97
N ASN A 64 26.74 14.54 -5.89
CA ASN A 64 25.69 15.42 -6.39
C ASN A 64 24.72 15.79 -5.23
N PRO A 65 24.59 17.07 -4.85
CA PRO A 65 23.71 17.49 -3.75
C PRO A 65 22.21 17.42 -4.11
N VAL A 66 21.88 17.28 -5.40
CA VAL A 66 20.51 17.12 -5.90
C VAL A 66 20.08 15.63 -5.91
N PHE A 67 21.04 14.71 -5.92
CA PHE A 67 20.77 13.27 -6.01
C PHE A 67 20.15 12.72 -4.71
N ARG A 68 18.91 12.25 -4.84
CA ARG A 68 18.18 11.49 -3.80
C ARG A 68 18.17 10.01 -4.18
N GLU A 69 18.46 9.14 -3.23
CA GLU A 69 18.31 7.71 -3.44
C GLU A 69 16.81 7.35 -3.52
N PRO A 70 16.39 6.46 -4.45
CA PRO A 70 15.00 6.09 -4.58
C PRO A 70 14.55 5.34 -3.32
N HIS A 71 13.60 5.91 -2.58
CA HIS A 71 13.06 5.30 -1.36
C HIS A 71 12.43 3.94 -1.66
N LYS A 72 13.13 2.88 -1.27
CA LYS A 72 12.66 1.50 -1.39
C LYS A 72 11.50 1.28 -0.43
N ILE A 73 10.32 0.95 -0.96
CA ILE A 73 9.14 0.69 -0.13
C ILE A 73 9.32 -0.67 0.54
N ILE A 74 9.74 -0.64 1.81
CA ILE A 74 9.81 -1.84 2.66
C ILE A 74 8.39 -2.22 3.07
N TYR A 75 7.99 -3.46 2.83
CA TYR A 75 6.73 -4.05 3.28
C TYR A 75 6.95 -4.78 4.60
N ILE A 76 6.03 -4.59 5.55
CA ILE A 76 6.10 -5.17 6.91
C ILE A 76 4.83 -5.95 7.25
N CYS A 77 4.95 -6.94 8.14
CA CYS A 77 3.78 -7.63 8.68
C CYS A 77 3.23 -6.87 9.90
N PRO A 78 1.96 -6.40 9.92
CA PRO A 78 1.39 -5.70 11.07
C PRO A 78 1.38 -6.52 12.37
N MET A 79 1.34 -7.85 12.27
CA MET A 79 1.40 -8.76 13.42
C MET A 79 2.82 -9.24 13.76
N HIS A 80 3.79 -9.06 12.86
CA HIS A 80 5.17 -9.54 13.02
C HIS A 80 6.15 -8.48 12.48
N PRO A 81 6.40 -7.39 13.23
CA PRO A 81 7.23 -6.26 12.75
C PRO A 81 8.67 -6.62 12.40
N GLN A 82 9.15 -7.79 12.83
CA GLN A 82 10.45 -8.37 12.48
C GLN A 82 10.52 -8.89 11.03
N ILE A 83 9.37 -9.04 10.35
CA ILE A 83 9.29 -9.40 8.94
C ILE A 83 9.27 -8.12 8.11
N GLU A 84 10.40 -7.83 7.49
CA GLU A 84 10.59 -6.75 6.52
C GLU A 84 10.93 -7.38 5.15
N GLN A 85 10.28 -6.93 4.07
CA GLN A 85 10.51 -7.41 2.70
C GLN A 85 10.53 -6.26 1.69
N ASP A 86 11.30 -6.41 0.62
CA ASP A 86 11.44 -5.42 -0.45
C ASP A 86 10.28 -5.41 -1.47
N LEU A 87 9.32 -6.32 -1.32
CA LEU A 87 8.32 -6.68 -2.31
C LEU A 87 6.96 -6.93 -1.64
N PRO A 88 5.83 -6.65 -2.31
CA PRO A 88 4.51 -7.05 -1.83
C PRO A 88 4.39 -8.58 -1.82
N GLY A 89 3.82 -9.13 -0.74
CA GLY A 89 3.70 -10.57 -0.54
C GLY A 89 2.96 -10.94 0.74
N ASN A 90 3.05 -12.20 1.15
CA ASN A 90 2.50 -12.69 2.41
C ASN A 90 3.60 -12.87 3.46
N CYS A 91 3.30 -12.54 4.71
CA CYS A 91 4.13 -12.86 5.86
C CYS A 91 4.33 -14.38 5.99
N PRO A 92 5.59 -14.89 6.10
CA PRO A 92 5.84 -16.32 6.18
C PRO A 92 5.34 -16.96 7.49
N ILE A 93 5.12 -16.17 8.54
CA ILE A 93 4.68 -16.66 9.85
C ILE A 93 3.15 -16.86 9.89
N CYS A 94 2.37 -15.84 9.52
CA CYS A 94 0.90 -15.86 9.63
C CYS A 94 0.12 -15.88 8.30
N GLY A 95 0.79 -15.79 7.16
CA GLY A 95 0.15 -15.79 5.83
C GLY A 95 -0.66 -14.51 5.50
N MET A 96 -0.64 -13.49 6.35
CA MET A 96 -1.28 -12.20 6.09
C MET A 96 -0.48 -11.38 5.07
N THR A 97 -1.17 -10.63 4.23
CA THR A 97 -0.60 -9.66 3.30
C THR A 97 0.32 -8.68 4.04
N LEU A 98 1.49 -8.38 3.48
CA LEU A 98 2.40 -7.38 4.03
C LEU A 98 1.93 -5.98 3.64
N ALA A 99 1.89 -5.07 4.61
CA ALA A 99 1.53 -3.68 4.39
C ALA A 99 2.79 -2.83 4.16
N PRO A 100 2.79 -1.84 3.26
CA PRO A 100 3.94 -0.95 3.08
C PRO A 100 4.23 -0.17 4.36
N ARG A 101 5.49 -0.18 4.81
CA ARG A 101 6.00 0.68 5.89
C ARG A 101 5.81 2.13 5.45
N SER A 102 5.17 2.94 6.29
CA SER A 102 4.47 4.14 5.85
C SER A 102 5.40 5.33 5.58
N CYS A 103 5.95 5.39 4.37
CA CYS A 103 6.58 6.57 3.77
C CYS A 103 5.77 7.07 2.56
N GLY A 104 4.45 7.27 2.74
CA GLY A 104 3.56 7.70 1.66
C GLY A 104 2.09 7.86 2.09
N VAL A 105 1.68 9.08 2.45
CA VAL A 105 0.32 9.38 2.92
C VAL A 105 -0.67 9.49 1.74
N GLY A 106 -1.12 8.33 1.25
CA GLY A 106 -2.20 8.23 0.26
C GLY A 106 -2.54 6.80 -0.15
N VAL A 107 -1.56 6.06 -0.69
CA VAL A 107 -1.78 4.89 -1.57
C VAL A 107 -2.58 3.73 -0.95
N GLY A 108 -2.33 3.38 0.31
CA GLY A 108 -2.87 2.15 0.92
C GLY A 108 -4.38 2.10 1.20
N ASP A 109 -5.09 3.24 1.21
CA ASP A 109 -6.51 3.24 1.67
C ASP A 109 -7.46 2.58 0.66
N GLU A 110 -7.13 2.64 -0.63
CA GLU A 110 -7.90 1.93 -1.65
C GLU A 110 -7.63 0.42 -1.60
N GLU A 111 -6.40 0.00 -1.34
CA GLU A 111 -6.04 -1.42 -1.28
C GLU A 111 -6.67 -2.11 -0.06
N GLU A 112 -6.63 -1.47 1.12
CA GLU A 112 -7.27 -2.00 2.33
C GLU A 112 -8.80 -2.07 2.17
N ARG A 113 -9.43 -1.06 1.55
CA ARG A 113 -10.87 -1.09 1.22
C ARG A 113 -11.20 -2.21 0.24
N ARG A 114 -10.40 -2.39 -0.83
CA ARG A 114 -10.57 -3.48 -1.80
C ARG A 114 -10.44 -4.86 -1.15
N GLU A 115 -9.53 -5.05 -0.18
CA GLU A 115 -9.45 -6.30 0.58
C GLU A 115 -10.74 -6.54 1.38
N VAL A 116 -11.20 -5.56 2.17
CA VAL A 116 -12.43 -5.65 2.98
C VAL A 116 -13.66 -5.92 2.09
N ASP A 117 -13.83 -5.21 0.98
CA ASP A 117 -14.93 -5.43 0.03
C ASP A 117 -14.88 -6.81 -0.63
N SER A 118 -13.68 -7.34 -0.90
CA SER A 118 -13.51 -8.69 -1.43
C SER A 118 -13.92 -9.78 -0.41
N LEU A 119 -13.58 -9.58 0.87
CA LEU A 119 -13.96 -10.46 1.97
C LEU A 119 -15.47 -10.39 2.22
N LEU A 120 -16.06 -9.19 2.20
CA LEU A 120 -17.49 -8.98 2.38
C LEU A 120 -18.31 -9.64 1.26
N ARG A 121 -17.86 -9.52 0.01
CA ARG A 121 -18.48 -10.20 -1.14
C ARG A 121 -18.38 -11.72 -1.04
N LYS A 122 -17.21 -12.26 -0.69
CA LYS A 122 -17.01 -13.70 -0.45
C LYS A 122 -17.89 -14.22 0.68
N PHE A 123 -17.96 -13.49 1.80
CA PHE A 123 -18.79 -13.86 2.95
C PHE A 123 -20.29 -13.92 2.57
N TRP A 124 -20.85 -12.90 1.91
CA TRP A 124 -22.26 -12.92 1.54
C TRP A 124 -22.62 -14.01 0.53
N ILE A 125 -21.75 -14.25 -0.46
CA ILE A 125 -21.94 -15.37 -1.41
C ILE A 125 -21.84 -16.71 -0.67
N ALA A 126 -20.85 -16.89 0.20
CA ALA A 126 -20.71 -18.10 0.99
C ALA A 126 -21.91 -18.34 1.93
N LEU A 127 -22.42 -17.29 2.58
CA LEU A 127 -23.61 -17.39 3.44
C LEU A 127 -24.86 -17.82 2.67
N VAL A 128 -25.13 -17.19 1.52
CA VAL A 128 -26.29 -17.52 0.67
C VAL A 128 -26.22 -18.94 0.11
N LEU A 129 -25.03 -19.47 -0.16
CA LEU A 129 -24.84 -20.85 -0.62
C LEU A 129 -24.85 -21.87 0.52
N THR A 130 -24.33 -21.53 1.70
CA THR A 130 -24.30 -22.40 2.88
C THR A 130 -25.68 -22.60 3.51
N ILE A 131 -26.59 -21.61 3.45
CA ILE A 131 -27.94 -21.73 4.04
C ILE A 131 -28.74 -22.89 3.43
N PRO A 132 -28.87 -23.05 2.09
CA PRO A 132 -29.52 -24.22 1.49
C PRO A 132 -28.82 -25.54 1.82
N VAL A 133 -27.49 -25.59 1.84
CA VAL A 133 -26.74 -26.82 2.22
C VAL A 133 -27.11 -27.25 3.64
N LEU A 134 -27.12 -26.32 4.59
CA LEU A 134 -27.52 -26.59 5.98
C LEU A 134 -28.99 -27.04 6.09
N LEU A 135 -29.89 -26.45 5.29
CA LEU A 135 -31.32 -26.81 5.28
C LEU A 135 -31.61 -28.17 4.64
N ILE A 136 -30.79 -28.63 3.68
CA ILE A 136 -30.90 -29.99 3.12
C ILE A 136 -30.33 -30.99 4.14
N ALA A 137 -29.08 -30.78 4.58
CA ALA A 137 -28.37 -31.70 5.47
C ALA A 137 -29.03 -31.87 6.84
N MET A 138 -29.57 -30.80 7.43
CA MET A 138 -30.29 -30.87 8.71
C MET A 138 -31.83 -30.91 8.58
N GLY A 139 -32.37 -30.85 7.36
CA GLY A 139 -33.82 -30.78 7.12
C GLY A 139 -34.58 -31.96 7.74
N HIS A 140 -34.02 -33.17 7.61
CA HIS A 140 -34.57 -34.40 8.18
C HIS A 140 -34.58 -34.46 9.72
N ALA A 141 -33.94 -33.49 10.40
CA ALA A 141 -33.87 -33.42 11.85
C ALA A 141 -34.82 -32.36 12.46
N ILE A 142 -35.52 -31.58 11.63
CA ILE A 142 -36.41 -30.50 12.07
C ILE A 142 -37.88 -30.94 11.93
N PRO A 143 -38.62 -31.20 13.03
CA PRO A 143 -40.00 -31.66 12.96
C PRO A 143 -40.90 -30.69 12.18
N GLY A 144 -41.57 -31.20 11.13
CA GLY A 144 -42.50 -30.44 10.28
C GLY A 144 -41.92 -30.01 8.92
N LEU A 145 -40.60 -29.90 8.79
CA LEU A 145 -39.92 -29.61 7.52
C LEU A 145 -39.78 -30.91 6.71
N HIS A 146 -40.76 -31.21 5.86
CA HIS A 146 -40.80 -32.41 5.01
C HIS A 146 -39.86 -32.26 3.80
N VAL A 147 -38.57 -32.00 4.02
CA VAL A 147 -37.58 -31.73 2.96
C VAL A 147 -37.42 -32.92 2.02
N ASP A 148 -37.47 -34.15 2.54
CA ASP A 148 -37.42 -35.40 1.76
C ASP A 148 -38.58 -35.54 0.74
N ALA A 149 -39.69 -34.81 0.92
CA ALA A 149 -40.81 -34.78 -0.03
C ALA A 149 -40.64 -33.73 -1.14
N ILE A 150 -39.70 -32.79 -0.99
CA ILE A 150 -39.42 -31.70 -1.94
C ILE A 150 -38.13 -31.97 -2.72
N VAL A 151 -37.12 -32.54 -2.06
CA VAL A 151 -35.82 -32.87 -2.65
C VAL A 151 -35.54 -34.37 -2.41
N PRO A 152 -35.67 -35.23 -3.44
CA PRO A 152 -35.25 -36.62 -3.34
C PRO A 152 -33.78 -36.72 -2.90
N ARG A 153 -33.49 -37.59 -1.94
CA ARG A 153 -32.18 -37.70 -1.27
C ARG A 153 -30.98 -37.81 -2.22
N GLN A 154 -31.14 -38.51 -3.34
CA GLN A 154 -30.14 -38.60 -4.42
C GLN A 154 -29.83 -37.24 -5.07
N ILE A 155 -30.84 -36.38 -5.27
CA ILE A 155 -30.67 -35.03 -5.82
C ILE A 155 -30.06 -34.10 -4.77
N GLY A 156 -30.47 -34.23 -3.50
CA GLY A 156 -29.93 -33.44 -2.38
C GLY A 156 -28.40 -33.46 -2.31
N LYS A 157 -27.79 -34.65 -2.43
CA LYS A 157 -26.33 -34.84 -2.45
C LYS A 157 -25.61 -34.06 -3.56
N TRP A 158 -26.17 -34.04 -4.77
CA TRP A 158 -25.59 -33.31 -5.90
C TRP A 158 -25.77 -31.80 -5.74
N VAL A 159 -26.87 -31.36 -5.11
CA VAL A 159 -27.09 -29.95 -4.75
C VAL A 159 -26.13 -29.51 -3.66
N GLU A 160 -25.95 -30.29 -2.59
CA GLU A 160 -24.96 -30.04 -1.54
C GLU A 160 -23.55 -29.94 -2.12
N PHE A 161 -23.11 -30.93 -2.89
CA PHE A 161 -21.80 -30.90 -3.56
C PHE A 161 -21.64 -29.66 -4.45
N GLY A 162 -22.65 -29.36 -5.29
CA GLY A 162 -22.62 -28.23 -6.23
C GLY A 162 -22.60 -26.86 -5.55
N LEU A 163 -23.28 -26.70 -4.40
CA LEU A 163 -23.29 -25.47 -3.62
C LEU A 163 -22.05 -25.33 -2.72
N THR A 164 -21.56 -26.41 -2.13
CA THR A 164 -20.39 -26.39 -1.23
C THR A 164 -19.07 -26.23 -1.98
N THR A 165 -18.97 -26.72 -3.22
CA THR A 165 -17.79 -26.56 -4.09
C THR A 165 -17.32 -25.09 -4.20
N PRO A 166 -18.14 -24.11 -4.63
CA PRO A 166 -17.73 -22.71 -4.68
C PRO A 166 -17.54 -22.06 -3.29
N VAL A 167 -18.22 -22.53 -2.24
CA VAL A 167 -17.97 -22.07 -0.87
C VAL A 167 -16.53 -22.42 -0.46
N VAL A 168 -16.17 -23.71 -0.51
CA VAL A 168 -14.87 -24.20 -0.05
C VAL A 168 -13.74 -23.76 -0.97
N LEU A 169 -13.85 -23.97 -2.29
CA LEU A 169 -12.74 -23.76 -3.23
C LEU A 169 -12.55 -22.29 -3.64
N TRP A 170 -13.63 -21.52 -3.84
CA TRP A 170 -13.54 -20.13 -4.31
C TRP A 170 -13.56 -19.12 -3.15
N ALA A 171 -14.56 -19.19 -2.26
CA ALA A 171 -14.63 -18.27 -1.12
C ALA A 171 -13.56 -18.60 -0.06
N GLY A 172 -13.40 -19.89 0.25
CA GLY A 172 -12.39 -20.44 1.17
C GLY A 172 -10.99 -20.65 0.58
N GLY A 173 -10.77 -20.42 -0.72
CA GLY A 173 -9.51 -20.74 -1.41
C GLY A 173 -8.23 -20.15 -0.78
N PHE A 174 -8.34 -18.99 -0.13
CA PHE A 174 -7.20 -18.35 0.56
C PHE A 174 -6.81 -19.02 1.89
N PHE A 175 -7.68 -19.85 2.49
CA PHE A 175 -7.32 -20.69 3.63
C PHE A 175 -6.31 -21.76 3.19
N PHE A 176 -6.53 -22.39 2.04
CA PHE A 176 -5.64 -23.42 1.51
C PHE A 176 -4.28 -22.84 1.09
N THR A 177 -4.22 -21.64 0.52
CA THR A 177 -2.92 -21.00 0.20
C THR A 177 -2.14 -20.59 1.45
N ARG A 178 -2.80 -20.04 2.49
CA ARG A 178 -2.18 -19.73 3.78
C ARG A 178 -1.75 -20.99 4.55
N ALA A 179 -2.54 -22.06 4.49
CA ALA A 179 -2.18 -23.36 5.06
C ALA A 179 -0.96 -23.98 4.37
N TRP A 180 -0.90 -23.93 3.04
CA TRP A 180 0.26 -24.41 2.29
C TRP A 180 1.53 -23.62 2.66
N GLN A 181 1.45 -22.29 2.74
CA GLN A 181 2.54 -21.43 3.22
C GLN A 181 2.97 -21.81 4.66
N SER A 182 2.02 -22.02 5.57
CA SER A 182 2.28 -22.47 6.95
C SER A 182 2.98 -23.84 7.03
N ILE A 183 2.60 -24.79 6.16
CA ILE A 183 3.25 -26.11 6.08
C ILE A 183 4.67 -25.99 5.54
N VAL A 184 4.88 -25.27 4.43
CA VAL A 184 6.21 -25.07 3.81
C VAL A 184 7.17 -24.37 4.78
N ASN A 185 6.69 -23.35 5.49
CA ASN A 185 7.48 -22.59 6.47
C ASN A 185 7.59 -23.29 7.84
N ARG A 186 6.97 -24.47 8.00
CA ARG A 186 6.88 -25.26 9.25
C ARG A 186 6.26 -24.49 10.45
N SER A 187 5.53 -23.42 10.18
CA SER A 187 4.88 -22.51 11.13
C SER A 187 3.39 -22.84 11.27
N LEU A 188 3.08 -24.03 11.80
CA LEU A 188 1.70 -24.54 11.93
C LEU A 188 0.80 -23.53 12.66
N ASN A 189 -0.32 -23.16 12.03
CA ASN A 189 -1.22 -22.13 12.53
C ASN A 189 -2.71 -22.47 12.27
N MET A 190 -3.60 -21.55 12.67
CA MET A 190 -5.05 -21.69 12.55
C MET A 190 -5.53 -22.07 11.14
N PHE A 191 -4.92 -21.50 10.08
CA PHE A 191 -5.32 -21.81 8.70
C PHE A 191 -5.02 -23.26 8.32
N THR A 192 -3.94 -23.84 8.84
CA THR A 192 -3.60 -25.26 8.60
C THR A 192 -4.61 -26.21 9.26
N LEU A 193 -5.06 -25.93 10.48
CA LEU A 193 -6.12 -26.70 11.12
C LEU A 193 -7.45 -26.61 10.34
N ILE A 194 -7.82 -25.40 9.90
CA ILE A 194 -9.05 -25.17 9.11
C ILE A 194 -8.97 -25.87 7.75
N ALA A 195 -7.86 -25.72 7.01
CA ALA A 195 -7.69 -26.33 5.70
C ALA A 195 -7.65 -27.87 5.75
N VAL A 196 -7.06 -28.46 6.80
CA VAL A 196 -7.10 -29.92 7.01
C VAL A 196 -8.53 -30.38 7.35
N GLY A 197 -9.22 -29.71 8.28
CA GLY A 197 -10.58 -30.08 8.68
C GLY A 197 -11.62 -29.93 7.56
N VAL A 198 -11.70 -28.74 6.95
CA VAL A 198 -12.61 -28.45 5.83
C VAL A 198 -12.23 -29.26 4.59
N GLY A 199 -10.93 -29.40 4.30
CA GLY A 199 -10.44 -30.19 3.19
C GLY A 199 -10.79 -31.67 3.33
N ALA A 200 -10.60 -32.26 4.52
CA ALA A 200 -10.97 -33.65 4.78
C ALA A 200 -12.49 -33.87 4.67
N ALA A 201 -13.31 -33.01 5.27
CA ALA A 201 -14.77 -33.10 5.19
C ALA A 201 -15.28 -32.98 3.74
N TYR A 202 -14.74 -32.02 2.97
CA TYR A 202 -15.11 -31.83 1.58
C TYR A 202 -14.64 -32.98 0.68
N VAL A 203 -13.39 -33.45 0.80
CA VAL A 203 -12.85 -34.55 -0.03
C VAL A 203 -13.54 -35.89 0.31
N PHE A 204 -13.82 -36.16 1.58
CA PHE A 204 -14.60 -37.34 1.99
C PHE A 204 -15.99 -37.32 1.36
N SER A 205 -16.71 -36.19 1.49
CA SER A 205 -18.07 -36.05 0.97
C SER A 205 -18.12 -36.10 -0.56
N ALA A 206 -17.14 -35.49 -1.24
CA ALA A 206 -16.98 -35.59 -2.69
C ALA A 206 -16.71 -37.03 -3.14
N ALA A 207 -15.85 -37.79 -2.43
CA ALA A 207 -15.62 -39.20 -2.72
C ALA A 207 -16.89 -40.06 -2.49
N ALA A 208 -17.67 -39.76 -1.44
CA ALA A 208 -18.93 -40.43 -1.14
C ALA A 208 -20.01 -40.20 -2.20
N VAL A 209 -20.05 -39.02 -2.84
CA VAL A 209 -20.97 -38.73 -3.96
C VAL A 209 -20.46 -39.30 -5.29
N LEU A 210 -19.17 -39.13 -5.60
CA LEU A 210 -18.60 -39.48 -6.91
C LEU A 210 -18.26 -40.97 -7.06
N ALA A 211 -17.92 -41.65 -5.96
CA ALA A 211 -17.46 -43.04 -5.97
C ALA A 211 -17.93 -43.85 -4.73
N PRO A 212 -19.25 -43.94 -4.46
CA PRO A 212 -19.79 -44.62 -3.27
C PRO A 212 -19.39 -46.11 -3.17
N GLY A 213 -19.04 -46.76 -4.30
CA GLY A 213 -18.57 -48.14 -4.34
C GLY A 213 -17.20 -48.39 -3.68
N ILE A 214 -16.42 -47.33 -3.39
CA ILE A 214 -15.14 -47.45 -2.65
C ILE A 214 -15.38 -47.72 -1.16
N PHE A 215 -16.55 -47.33 -0.63
CA PHE A 215 -16.85 -47.44 0.80
C PHE A 215 -17.37 -48.83 1.17
N PRO A 216 -16.92 -49.43 2.29
CA PRO A 216 -17.47 -50.69 2.81
C PRO A 216 -18.96 -50.60 3.11
N GLU A 217 -19.66 -51.74 3.10
CA GLU A 217 -21.11 -51.80 3.31
C GLU A 217 -21.53 -51.36 4.73
N SER A 218 -20.63 -51.53 5.71
CA SER A 218 -20.81 -51.01 7.07
C SER A 218 -20.89 -49.47 7.15
N PHE A 219 -20.42 -48.75 6.13
CA PHE A 219 -20.55 -47.29 5.99
C PHE A 219 -21.73 -46.88 5.08
N ARG A 220 -22.44 -47.83 4.46
CA ARG A 220 -23.54 -47.57 3.50
C ARG A 220 -24.92 -47.85 4.12
N ARG A 221 -25.38 -46.95 5.00
CA ARG A 221 -26.75 -47.01 5.56
C ARG A 221 -27.78 -46.83 4.45
N HIS A 222 -28.65 -47.82 4.26
CA HIS A 222 -29.61 -47.86 3.14
C HIS A 222 -28.96 -47.71 1.75
N GLY A 223 -27.70 -48.15 1.59
CA GLY A 223 -26.92 -47.97 0.36
C GLY A 223 -26.22 -46.62 0.22
N GLU A 224 -26.41 -45.71 1.18
CA GLU A 224 -25.86 -44.35 1.16
C GLU A 224 -24.80 -44.12 2.23
N VAL A 225 -23.76 -43.36 1.91
CA VAL A 225 -22.77 -42.88 2.87
C VAL A 225 -23.22 -41.50 3.38
N ASP A 226 -23.08 -41.26 4.68
CA ASP A 226 -23.37 -39.96 5.31
C ASP A 226 -22.38 -38.88 4.82
N LEU A 227 -22.82 -37.63 4.67
CA LEU A 227 -22.03 -36.51 4.13
C LEU A 227 -21.70 -35.47 5.21
N TYR A 228 -20.70 -34.62 4.91
CA TYR A 228 -20.20 -33.55 5.79
C TYR A 228 -20.00 -32.22 5.02
N PHE A 229 -20.80 -31.99 3.98
CA PHE A 229 -20.75 -30.76 3.18
C PHE A 229 -21.21 -29.54 3.97
N GLU A 230 -22.17 -29.71 4.88
CA GLU A 230 -22.66 -28.69 5.80
C GLU A 230 -21.56 -28.24 6.78
N ALA A 231 -20.79 -29.16 7.38
CA ALA A 231 -19.65 -28.83 8.22
C ALA A 231 -18.58 -28.05 7.43
N ALA A 232 -18.23 -28.51 6.24
CA ALA A 232 -17.27 -27.82 5.37
C ALA A 232 -17.74 -26.40 4.99
N ALA A 233 -19.01 -26.25 4.62
CA ALA A 233 -19.61 -24.98 4.21
C ALA A 233 -19.77 -23.99 5.39
N VAL A 234 -20.27 -24.46 6.54
CA VAL A 234 -20.48 -23.64 7.75
C VAL A 234 -19.16 -23.17 8.33
N ILE A 235 -18.16 -24.05 8.49
CA ILE A 235 -16.83 -23.66 8.98
C ILE A 235 -16.21 -22.61 8.06
N THR A 236 -16.27 -22.82 6.74
CA THR A 236 -15.77 -21.85 5.75
C THR A 236 -16.44 -20.47 5.89
N THR A 237 -17.77 -20.43 5.99
CA THR A 237 -18.54 -19.18 6.15
C THR A 237 -18.27 -18.48 7.49
N LEU A 238 -18.13 -19.21 8.59
CA LEU A 238 -17.83 -18.64 9.90
C LEU A 238 -16.40 -18.09 10.00
N VAL A 239 -15.41 -18.76 9.39
CA VAL A 239 -14.04 -18.24 9.32
C VAL A 239 -13.96 -17.02 8.40
N LEU A 240 -14.71 -17.00 7.28
CA LEU A 240 -14.86 -15.81 6.43
C LEU A 240 -15.43 -14.62 7.23
N LEU A 241 -16.43 -14.83 8.08
CA LEU A 241 -16.99 -13.80 8.96
C LEU A 241 -15.94 -13.31 9.97
N GLY A 242 -15.17 -14.21 10.60
CA GLY A 242 -14.09 -13.84 11.51
C GLY A 242 -13.02 -12.98 10.85
N GLN A 243 -12.56 -13.36 9.65
CA GLN A 243 -11.60 -12.58 8.86
C GLN A 243 -12.17 -11.21 8.43
N LEU A 244 -13.45 -11.14 8.06
CA LEU A 244 -14.12 -9.88 7.74
C LEU A 244 -14.21 -8.93 8.95
N ILE A 245 -14.50 -9.45 10.13
CA ILE A 245 -14.51 -8.68 11.38
C ILE A 245 -13.10 -8.20 11.74
N GLU A 246 -12.09 -9.06 11.63
CA GLU A 246 -10.68 -8.74 11.90
C GLU A 246 -10.18 -7.60 10.97
N ALA A 247 -10.38 -7.73 9.66
CA ALA A 247 -9.99 -6.72 8.68
C ALA A 247 -10.72 -5.38 8.91
N LYS A 248 -12.03 -5.42 9.18
CA LYS A 248 -12.85 -4.23 9.45
C LYS A 248 -12.49 -3.54 10.78
N ALA A 249 -12.01 -4.29 11.77
CA ALA A 249 -11.48 -3.73 13.01
C ALA A 249 -10.13 -3.01 12.79
N ARG A 250 -9.20 -3.66 12.08
CA ARG A 250 -7.87 -3.08 11.77
C ARG A 250 -7.96 -1.81 10.93
N SER A 251 -8.76 -1.81 9.86
CA SER A 251 -8.91 -0.63 9.00
C SER A 251 -9.43 0.59 9.75
N ARG A 252 -10.32 0.39 10.74
CA ARG A 252 -10.81 1.47 11.61
C ARG A 252 -9.72 2.07 12.49
N THR A 253 -8.86 1.24 13.10
CA THR A 253 -7.74 1.75 13.92
C THR A 253 -6.63 2.37 13.07
N GLY A 254 -6.35 1.78 11.89
CA GLY A 254 -5.41 2.31 10.91
C GLY A 254 -5.82 3.70 10.41
N GLN A 255 -7.09 3.88 10.04
CA GLN A 255 -7.65 5.18 9.63
C GLN A 255 -7.54 6.24 10.72
N ALA A 256 -7.75 5.90 12.00
CA ALA A 256 -7.60 6.86 13.11
C ALA A 256 -6.15 7.32 13.29
N ILE A 257 -5.18 6.41 13.27
CA ILE A 257 -3.75 6.74 13.34
C ILE A 257 -3.32 7.53 12.09
N LYS A 258 -3.80 7.14 10.91
CA LYS A 258 -3.51 7.84 9.65
C LYS A 258 -4.12 9.25 9.61
N ALA A 259 -5.27 9.48 10.24
CA ALA A 259 -5.84 10.81 10.39
C ALA A 259 -4.90 11.72 11.20
N LEU A 260 -4.36 11.23 12.32
CA LEU A 260 -3.37 11.95 13.14
C LEU A 260 -2.08 12.25 12.35
N LEU A 261 -1.51 11.26 11.67
CA LEU A 261 -0.33 11.47 10.80
C LEU A 261 -0.64 12.43 9.62
N GLY A 262 -1.89 12.42 9.15
CA GLY A 262 -2.40 13.35 8.14
C GLY A 262 -2.57 14.80 8.62
N LEU A 263 -2.36 15.09 9.92
CA LEU A 263 -2.26 16.48 10.38
C LEU A 263 -0.92 17.12 10.05
N ALA A 264 0.15 16.38 9.75
CA ALA A 264 1.44 16.96 9.36
C ALA A 264 1.32 17.80 8.06
N ALA A 265 2.08 18.89 7.97
CA ALA A 265 2.19 19.67 6.74
C ALA A 265 2.86 18.84 5.63
N LYS A 266 2.43 19.02 4.37
CA LYS A 266 3.02 18.33 3.20
C LYS A 266 3.99 19.21 2.42
N THR A 267 3.70 20.51 2.36
CA THR A 267 4.57 21.56 1.83
C THR A 267 4.73 22.66 2.88
N ALA A 268 5.78 23.49 2.73
CA ALA A 268 5.90 24.75 3.46
C ALA A 268 6.60 25.81 2.59
N HIS A 269 6.45 27.07 2.95
CA HIS A 269 6.99 28.20 2.20
C HIS A 269 8.34 28.65 2.76
N ARG A 270 9.43 28.11 2.21
CA ARG A 270 10.79 28.59 2.50
C ARG A 270 10.97 30.00 1.95
N VAL A 271 11.77 30.81 2.65
CA VAL A 271 12.15 32.15 2.23
C VAL A 271 13.66 32.24 2.09
N ARG A 272 14.14 32.53 0.88
CA ARG A 272 15.57 32.66 0.57
C ARG A 272 15.78 33.91 -0.28
N ASN A 273 16.73 34.76 0.12
CA ASN A 273 17.03 36.04 -0.53
C ASN A 273 15.78 36.94 -0.72
N GLY A 274 14.84 36.89 0.22
CA GLY A 274 13.56 37.62 0.17
C GLY A 274 12.45 37.00 -0.69
N GLN A 275 12.77 36.03 -1.56
CA GLN A 275 11.76 35.32 -2.37
C GLN A 275 11.17 34.13 -1.61
N GLN A 276 9.89 33.83 -1.86
CA GLN A 276 9.23 32.61 -1.35
C GLN A 276 9.35 31.46 -2.34
N GLU A 277 9.64 30.27 -1.83
CA GLU A 277 9.66 29.01 -2.55
C GLU A 277 8.75 28.02 -1.80
N GLU A 278 7.76 27.42 -2.47
CA GLU A 278 6.99 26.31 -1.87
C GLU A 278 7.73 25.01 -2.14
N ILE A 279 8.08 24.28 -1.08
CA ILE A 279 8.81 23.02 -1.15
C ILE A 279 8.13 21.94 -0.31
N PRO A 280 8.25 20.66 -0.69
CA PRO A 280 7.81 19.55 0.15
C PRO A 280 8.61 19.54 1.45
N VAL A 281 7.97 19.12 2.54
CA VAL A 281 8.56 19.17 3.89
C VAL A 281 9.86 18.36 3.99
N ASP A 282 10.01 17.28 3.22
CA ASP A 282 11.23 16.47 3.11
C ASP A 282 12.43 17.18 2.44
N ALA A 283 12.26 18.39 1.91
CA ALA A 283 13.31 19.19 1.25
C ALA A 283 13.87 20.33 2.13
N ILE A 284 13.34 20.49 3.34
CA ILE A 284 13.67 21.56 4.28
C ILE A 284 14.87 21.16 5.14
N GLN A 285 15.78 22.10 5.40
CA GLN A 285 16.98 21.87 6.20
C GLN A 285 16.94 22.63 7.54
N LYS A 286 17.66 22.10 8.52
CA LYS A 286 17.83 22.72 9.85
C LYS A 286 18.50 24.09 9.67
N GLY A 287 17.85 25.16 10.11
CA GLY A 287 18.25 26.54 9.86
C GLY A 287 17.53 27.26 8.70
N ASP A 288 16.74 26.56 7.87
CA ASP A 288 15.90 27.21 6.85
C ASP A 288 14.91 28.19 7.50
N LEU A 289 14.69 29.33 6.83
CA LEU A 289 13.66 30.30 7.18
C LEU A 289 12.36 29.93 6.48
N LEU A 290 11.30 29.72 7.26
CA LEU A 290 9.97 29.31 6.79
C LEU A 290 8.96 30.39 7.14
N ARG A 291 8.11 30.80 6.19
CA ARG A 291 6.97 31.68 6.42
C ARG A 291 5.74 30.81 6.68
N VAL A 292 5.08 31.03 7.82
CA VAL A 292 3.76 30.46 8.14
C VAL A 292 2.72 31.56 8.00
N ARG A 293 1.63 31.31 7.25
CA ARG A 293 0.50 32.26 7.05
C ARG A 293 -0.68 31.93 7.98
N PRO A 294 -1.67 32.83 8.13
CA PRO A 294 -2.90 32.55 8.89
C PRO A 294 -3.59 31.28 8.36
N GLY A 295 -3.99 30.38 9.26
CA GLY A 295 -4.60 29.07 8.94
C GLY A 295 -3.62 27.97 8.49
N GLU A 296 -2.33 28.27 8.25
CA GLU A 296 -1.33 27.25 7.95
C GLU A 296 -0.86 26.55 9.23
N LYS A 297 -0.31 25.33 9.07
CA LYS A 297 0.29 24.58 10.18
C LYS A 297 1.78 24.86 10.27
N VAL A 298 2.29 24.88 11.50
CA VAL A 298 3.72 24.96 11.77
C VAL A 298 4.37 23.64 11.31
N PRO A 299 5.32 23.66 10.36
CA PRO A 299 5.81 22.42 9.74
C PRO A 299 6.80 21.65 10.62
N PHE A 300 7.49 22.33 11.55
CA PHE A 300 8.59 21.80 12.36
C PHE A 300 8.73 22.55 13.68
N ASP A 301 9.53 22.03 14.62
CA ASP A 301 9.93 22.80 15.80
C ASP A 301 10.89 23.93 15.39
N GLY A 302 10.71 25.11 15.96
CA GLY A 302 11.59 26.24 15.68
C GLY A 302 11.35 27.46 16.56
N THR A 303 12.10 28.52 16.26
CA THR A 303 11.99 29.82 16.93
C THR A 303 11.55 30.88 15.93
N ILE A 304 10.60 31.73 16.30
CA ILE A 304 10.14 32.85 15.48
C ILE A 304 11.26 33.90 15.36
N VAL A 305 11.54 34.34 14.15
CA VAL A 305 12.54 35.36 13.82
C VAL A 305 11.88 36.73 13.61
N GLU A 306 10.74 36.76 12.91
CA GLU A 306 10.00 38.00 12.62
C GLU A 306 8.49 37.75 12.64
N GLY A 307 7.72 38.76 13.06
CA GLY A 307 6.25 38.71 13.15
C GLY A 307 5.72 38.27 14.53
N GLN A 308 4.39 38.21 14.62
CA GLN A 308 3.65 37.76 15.81
C GLN A 308 2.34 37.11 15.36
N SER A 309 1.86 36.09 16.09
CA SER A 309 0.56 35.48 15.88
C SER A 309 0.04 34.79 17.14
N ASN A 310 -1.20 34.32 17.11
CA ASN A 310 -1.71 33.34 18.06
C ASN A 310 -1.63 31.95 17.44
N VAL A 311 -1.06 31.00 18.18
CA VAL A 311 -0.83 29.61 17.76
C VAL A 311 -1.69 28.69 18.63
N ASP A 312 -2.41 27.80 17.97
CA ASP A 312 -3.23 26.78 18.57
C ASP A 312 -2.39 25.52 18.83
N GLU A 313 -2.02 25.33 20.09
CA GLU A 313 -1.21 24.19 20.55
C GLU A 313 -2.08 23.05 21.13
N SER A 314 -3.41 23.18 21.09
CA SER A 314 -4.39 22.29 21.74
C SER A 314 -4.25 20.81 21.35
N MET A 315 -3.84 20.53 20.12
CA MET A 315 -3.57 19.18 19.60
C MET A 315 -2.38 18.47 20.26
N ILE A 316 -1.54 19.19 21.01
CA ILE A 316 -0.33 18.68 21.68
C ILE A 316 -0.39 18.94 23.19
N THR A 317 -0.78 20.14 23.63
CA THR A 317 -0.84 20.50 25.05
C THR A 317 -2.17 20.12 25.73
N GLY A 318 -3.25 19.97 24.94
CA GLY A 318 -4.62 19.84 25.45
C GLY A 318 -5.24 21.15 25.92
N GLU A 319 -4.52 22.28 25.87
CA GLU A 319 -5.05 23.58 26.30
C GLU A 319 -5.93 24.22 25.21
N PRO A 320 -7.19 24.60 25.49
CA PRO A 320 -8.14 25.04 24.46
C PRO A 320 -8.00 26.51 24.05
N MET A 321 -7.05 27.25 24.63
CA MET A 321 -6.85 28.68 24.37
C MET A 321 -5.56 28.89 23.55
N PRO A 322 -5.63 29.53 22.36
CA PRO A 322 -4.45 29.83 21.56
C PRO A 322 -3.44 30.72 22.28
N VAL A 323 -2.17 30.34 22.22
CA VAL A 323 -1.05 31.04 22.87
C VAL A 323 -0.51 32.11 21.93
N SER A 324 -0.31 33.34 22.40
CA SER A 324 0.35 34.38 21.59
C SER A 324 1.86 34.15 21.55
N LYS A 325 2.46 34.26 20.36
CA LYS A 325 3.89 34.00 20.08
C LYS A 325 4.44 35.13 19.21
N GLY A 326 5.54 35.75 19.63
CA GLY A 326 6.27 36.79 18.90
C GLY A 326 7.71 36.40 18.55
N ALA A 327 8.48 37.34 17.99
CA ALA A 327 9.88 37.12 17.68
C ALA A 327 10.70 36.76 18.94
N GLY A 328 11.44 35.64 18.85
CA GLY A 328 12.15 35.02 19.97
C GLY A 328 11.41 33.83 20.62
N ASP A 329 10.10 33.69 20.43
CA ASP A 329 9.33 32.58 21.01
C ASP A 329 9.48 31.28 20.22
N LYS A 330 9.31 30.15 20.91
CA LYS A 330 9.30 28.82 20.31
C LYS A 330 7.92 28.38 19.86
N VAL A 331 7.89 27.75 18.70
CA VAL A 331 6.72 27.09 18.09
C VAL A 331 7.02 25.61 17.89
N VAL A 332 6.01 24.77 18.10
CA VAL A 332 6.08 23.31 17.98
C VAL A 332 5.49 22.89 16.64
N GLY A 333 6.04 21.84 16.01
CA GLY A 333 5.48 21.26 14.79
C GLY A 333 4.01 20.83 14.93
N ALA A 334 3.30 20.72 13.81
CA ALA A 334 1.89 20.33 13.69
C ALA A 334 0.82 21.23 14.38
N THR A 335 1.23 22.21 15.19
CA THR A 335 0.36 23.27 15.74
C THR A 335 -0.24 24.15 14.62
N VAL A 336 -1.38 24.80 14.88
CA VAL A 336 -2.09 25.60 13.86
C VAL A 336 -1.88 27.10 14.12
N ASN A 337 -1.35 27.82 13.14
CA ASN A 337 -1.23 29.27 13.21
C ASN A 337 -2.59 29.92 12.88
N GLN A 338 -3.12 30.80 13.74
CA GLN A 338 -4.47 31.34 13.56
C GLN A 338 -4.52 32.62 12.70
N THR A 339 -4.12 33.78 13.24
CA THR A 339 -4.50 35.10 12.68
C THR A 339 -3.36 35.93 12.08
N GLY A 340 -2.13 35.77 12.56
CA GLY A 340 -0.95 36.48 12.06
C GLY A 340 -0.14 35.65 11.06
N SER A 341 0.91 36.26 10.50
CA SER A 341 1.94 35.56 9.73
C SER A 341 3.31 35.84 10.34
N PHE A 342 4.16 34.81 10.41
CA PHE A 342 5.49 34.93 10.97
C PHE A 342 6.53 34.20 10.12
N LEU A 343 7.79 34.61 10.27
CA LEU A 343 8.97 33.90 9.79
C LEU A 343 9.57 33.15 10.98
N MET A 344 9.78 31.85 10.84
CA MET A 344 10.45 31.00 11.82
C MET A 344 11.72 30.39 11.23
N ARG A 345 12.66 30.02 12.10
CA ARG A 345 13.83 29.22 11.76
C ARG A 345 13.61 27.79 12.24
N ALA A 346 13.72 26.80 11.35
CA ALA A 346 13.59 25.38 11.71
C ALA A 346 14.76 24.94 12.61
N GLU A 347 14.46 24.47 13.83
CA GLU A 347 15.46 23.98 14.79
C GLU A 347 15.53 22.46 14.86
N ARG A 348 14.41 21.75 14.68
CA ARG A 348 14.37 20.27 14.63
C ARG A 348 13.52 19.82 13.44
N ILE A 349 13.99 18.81 12.73
CA ILE A 349 13.36 18.32 11.49
C ILE A 349 13.29 16.79 11.47
N GLY A 350 12.34 16.24 10.73
CA GLY A 350 12.15 14.79 10.61
C GLY A 350 12.00 14.11 11.98
N SER A 351 12.82 13.10 12.24
CA SER A 351 12.83 12.36 13.50
C SER A 351 13.40 13.10 14.73
N GLU A 352 13.71 14.40 14.60
CA GLU A 352 14.10 15.24 15.76
C GLU A 352 12.94 16.06 16.33
N THR A 353 11.75 16.13 15.70
CA THR A 353 10.60 16.84 16.28
C THR A 353 10.04 16.09 17.50
N LEU A 354 9.39 16.84 18.40
CA LEU A 354 8.61 16.28 19.51
C LEU A 354 7.37 15.49 19.03
#